data_AF-A0A523HND4-F1
#
_entry.id   AF-A0A523HND4-F1
#
_cell.length_a   1.000
_cell.length_b   1.000
_cell.length_c   1.000
_cell.angle_alpha   90.00
_cell.angle_beta   90.00
_cell.angle_gamma   90.00
#
_symmetry.space_group_name_H-M   'P 1'
#
loop_
_entity.id
_entity.type
_entity.pdbx_description
1 polymer ?
#
loop_
_entity_poly.entity_id
_entity_poly.type
_entity_poly.pdbx_seq_one_letter_code
_entity_poly.pdbx_strand_id
1 'polypeptide(L)'
;MKYMQNGGFQSQPLMKLTLLFTLLFLTAFWVTNFALYFAKMDVTPQSVQDYYLGAEEQFTLPRTYQSMLEVTHAHLPMIAMVVLLLTHLLIFAPYSFKAKVTFISSAFILALLNESAGWLVRFVNPAFAIQKVVAFFGFQSVLGFLIFTLVTFLVWGKTKANGNGAIIKIVSQPTENPGVEAQP
;
A
#
# COMPACT_ATOMS: atom_id res chain seq x y z
N MET A 1 25.30 8.26 -1.85
CA MET A 1 24.39 7.08 -1.94
C MET A 1 24.02 6.42 -0.60
N LYS A 2 24.72 6.67 0.52
CA LYS A 2 24.45 6.03 1.84
C LYS A 2 23.09 6.40 2.50
N TYR A 3 22.40 7.44 2.02
CA TYR A 3 21.18 7.98 2.64
C TYR A 3 19.92 7.15 2.32
N MET A 4 19.82 6.59 1.11
CA MET A 4 18.69 5.75 0.70
C MET A 4 18.73 4.35 1.31
N GLN A 5 19.90 3.89 1.76
CA GLN A 5 20.11 2.55 2.28
C GLN A 5 19.90 2.45 3.81
N ASN A 6 20.05 3.56 4.54
CA ASN A 6 20.07 3.59 6.01
C ASN A 6 18.80 4.13 6.68
N GLY A 7 17.67 4.26 5.96
CA GLY A 7 16.41 4.66 6.60
C GLY A 7 16.20 6.16 6.81
N GLY A 8 16.88 7.03 6.07
CA GLY A 8 16.81 8.49 6.23
C GLY A 8 15.41 9.10 6.03
N PHE A 9 14.45 8.36 5.49
CA PHE A 9 13.06 8.79 5.28
C PHE A 9 12.30 9.10 6.58
N GLN A 10 12.65 8.45 7.70
CA GLN A 10 12.06 8.81 9.00
C GLN A 10 12.60 10.14 9.55
N SER A 11 13.83 10.51 9.17
CA SER A 11 14.48 11.73 9.65
C SER A 11 14.11 12.98 8.84
N GLN A 12 13.62 12.82 7.60
CA GLN A 12 13.22 13.94 6.76
C GLN A 12 11.70 14.17 6.87
N PRO A 13 11.25 15.30 7.47
CA PRO A 13 9.84 15.53 7.77
C PRO A 13 8.96 15.57 6.52
N LEU A 14 9.47 16.09 5.39
CA LEU A 14 8.74 16.14 4.13
C LEU A 14 8.46 14.74 3.54
N MET A 15 9.43 13.83 3.58
CA MET A 15 9.23 12.45 3.11
C MET A 15 8.26 11.69 4.01
N LYS A 16 8.36 11.88 5.33
CA LYS A 16 7.41 11.29 6.29
C LYS A 16 5.99 11.79 6.05
N LEU A 17 5.82 13.08 5.78
CA LEU A 17 4.51 13.68 5.51
C LEU A 17 3.87 13.10 4.24
N THR A 18 4.61 13.04 3.13
CA THR A 18 4.07 12.49 1.87
C THR A 18 3.71 11.02 2.01
N LEU A 19 4.57 10.21 2.65
CA LEU A 19 4.29 8.80 2.90
C LEU A 19 3.06 8.59 3.80
N LEU A 20 2.87 9.43 4.84
CA LEU A 20 1.67 9.37 5.69
C LEU A 20 0.41 9.68 4.89
N PHE A 21 0.41 10.72 4.06
CA PHE A 21 -0.75 11.02 3.20
C PHE A 21 -1.01 9.89 2.20
N THR A 22 0.03 9.32 1.59
CA THR A 22 -0.14 8.15 0.72
C THR A 22 -0.76 6.97 1.48
N LEU A 23 -0.29 6.66 2.69
CA LEU A 23 -0.87 5.58 3.51
C LEU A 23 -2.31 5.89 3.93
N LEU A 24 -2.67 7.16 4.17
CA LEU A 24 -4.05 7.57 4.43
C LEU A 24 -4.95 7.27 3.23
N PHE A 25 -4.55 7.66 2.01
CA PHE A 25 -5.31 7.37 0.80
C PHE A 25 -5.41 5.86 0.54
N LEU A 26 -4.33 5.10 0.77
CA LEU A 26 -4.37 3.65 0.65
C LEU A 26 -5.28 2.99 1.70
N THR A 27 -5.32 3.53 2.92
CA THR A 27 -6.26 3.08 3.96
C THR A 27 -7.69 3.34 3.54
N ALA A 28 -7.99 4.54 3.04
CA ALA A 28 -9.32 4.87 2.52
C ALA A 28 -9.71 3.95 1.35
N PHE A 29 -8.81 3.72 0.41
CA PHE A 29 -9.00 2.78 -0.70
C PHE A 29 -9.26 1.34 -0.20
N TRP A 30 -8.51 0.89 0.82
CA TRP A 30 -8.70 -0.42 1.42
C TRP A 30 -10.08 -0.55 2.07
N VAL A 31 -10.52 0.45 2.84
CA VAL A 31 -11.84 0.48 3.47
C VAL A 31 -12.97 0.53 2.43
N THR A 32 -12.86 1.36 1.40
CA THR A 32 -13.89 1.46 0.35
C THR A 32 -13.97 0.19 -0.48
N ASN A 33 -12.83 -0.47 -0.76
CA ASN A 33 -12.80 -1.76 -1.43
C ASN A 33 -13.48 -2.85 -0.58
N PHE A 34 -13.27 -2.84 0.75
CA PHE A 34 -13.98 -3.74 1.66
C PHE A 34 -15.48 -3.47 1.67
N ALA A 35 -15.90 -2.20 1.80
CA ALA A 35 -17.31 -1.81 1.77
C ALA A 35 -18.00 -2.16 0.44
N LEU A 36 -17.32 -1.95 -0.69
CA LEU A 36 -17.84 -2.29 -2.02
C LEU A 36 -18.04 -3.80 -2.22
N TYR A 37 -17.26 -4.64 -1.54
CA TYR A 37 -17.48 -6.08 -1.56
C TYR A 37 -18.82 -6.40 -0.89
N PHE A 38 -19.03 -5.96 0.35
CA PHE A 38 -20.28 -6.19 1.09
C PHE A 38 -21.50 -5.50 0.50
N ALA A 39 -21.31 -4.42 -0.26
CA ALA A 39 -22.41 -3.78 -0.99
C ALA A 39 -22.89 -4.60 -2.20
N LYS A 40 -22.09 -5.56 -2.67
CA LYS A 40 -22.37 -6.35 -3.88
C LYS A 40 -22.53 -7.84 -3.61
N MET A 41 -21.85 -8.36 -2.59
CA MET A 41 -21.70 -9.77 -2.29
C MET A 41 -21.58 -9.96 -0.79
N ASP A 42 -22.02 -11.12 -0.31
CA ASP A 42 -21.81 -11.56 1.06
C ASP A 42 -20.64 -12.53 1.18
N VAL A 43 -20.38 -13.01 2.40
CA VAL A 43 -19.37 -14.04 2.69
C VAL A 43 -19.76 -15.41 2.10
N THR A 44 -21.00 -15.59 1.66
CA THR A 44 -21.49 -16.87 1.15
C THR A 44 -21.03 -17.11 -0.30
N PRO A 45 -20.59 -18.33 -0.64
CA PRO A 45 -20.25 -18.67 -2.03
C PRO A 45 -21.45 -18.55 -2.98
N GLN A 46 -22.69 -18.67 -2.48
CA GLN A 46 -23.88 -18.48 -3.30
C GLN A 46 -24.02 -17.03 -3.76
N SER A 47 -23.86 -16.05 -2.86
CA SER A 47 -23.93 -14.63 -3.21
C SER A 47 -22.90 -14.24 -4.29
N VAL A 48 -21.71 -14.84 -4.24
CA VAL A 48 -20.69 -14.66 -5.29
C VAL A 48 -21.15 -15.26 -6.63
N GLN A 49 -21.75 -16.45 -6.61
CA GLN A 49 -22.30 -17.06 -7.83
C GLN A 49 -23.40 -16.18 -8.42
N ASP A 50 -24.35 -15.75 -7.60
CA ASP A 50 -25.46 -14.89 -8.03
C ASP A 50 -24.93 -13.57 -8.64
N TYR A 51 -23.89 -12.99 -8.05
CA TYR A 51 -23.27 -11.77 -8.57
C TYR A 51 -22.60 -11.93 -9.94
N TYR A 52 -21.96 -13.08 -10.22
CA TYR A 52 -21.24 -13.32 -11.48
C TYR A 52 -22.11 -13.99 -12.55
N LEU A 53 -22.89 -15.00 -12.18
CA LEU A 53 -23.74 -15.79 -13.05
C LEU A 53 -25.14 -15.18 -13.22
N GLY A 54 -25.50 -14.18 -12.42
CA GLY A 54 -26.86 -13.66 -12.36
C GLY A 54 -27.76 -14.58 -11.54
N ALA A 55 -28.88 -14.03 -11.11
CA ALA A 55 -29.86 -14.76 -10.35
C ALA A 55 -31.27 -14.24 -10.66
N GLU A 56 -32.16 -15.19 -10.95
CA GLU A 56 -33.52 -14.92 -11.41
C GLU A 56 -34.37 -14.24 -10.33
N GLU A 57 -34.20 -14.67 -9.07
CA GLU A 57 -34.93 -14.12 -7.91
C GLU A 57 -34.67 -12.62 -7.71
N GLN A 58 -33.46 -12.16 -8.06
CA GLN A 58 -33.02 -10.77 -7.97
C GLN A 58 -33.14 -10.04 -9.32
N PHE A 59 -33.67 -10.71 -10.36
CA PHE A 59 -33.76 -10.20 -11.73
C PHE A 59 -32.42 -9.66 -12.28
N THR A 60 -31.32 -10.32 -11.91
CA THR A 60 -29.97 -9.91 -12.31
C THR A 60 -29.45 -10.77 -13.44
N LEU A 61 -28.87 -10.12 -14.45
CA LEU A 61 -28.27 -10.81 -15.57
C LEU A 61 -26.81 -11.22 -15.25
N PRO A 62 -26.33 -12.34 -15.80
CA PRO A 62 -24.93 -12.72 -15.73
C PRO A 62 -24.02 -11.60 -16.22
N ARG A 63 -22.85 -11.48 -15.60
CA ARG A 63 -21.80 -10.54 -16.05
C ARG A 63 -21.37 -10.88 -17.47
N THR A 64 -21.29 -9.84 -18.31
CA THR A 64 -20.80 -9.97 -19.68
C THR A 64 -19.27 -10.03 -19.71
N TYR A 65 -18.72 -10.70 -20.73
CA TYR A 65 -17.27 -10.78 -20.94
C TYR A 65 -16.63 -9.39 -21.01
N GLN A 66 -17.24 -8.47 -21.76
CA GLN A 66 -16.74 -7.09 -21.90
C GLN A 66 -16.67 -6.38 -20.53
N SER A 67 -17.73 -6.46 -19.71
CA SER A 67 -17.73 -5.84 -18.38
C SER A 67 -16.63 -6.41 -17.49
N MET A 68 -16.38 -7.72 -17.55
CA MET A 68 -15.30 -8.34 -16.79
C MET A 68 -13.92 -7.89 -17.29
N LEU A 69 -13.74 -7.79 -18.61
CA LEU A 69 -12.50 -7.33 -19.21
C LEU A 69 -12.18 -5.89 -18.83
N GLU A 70 -13.18 -5.00 -18.84
CA GLU A 70 -13.03 -3.60 -18.43
C GLU A 70 -12.59 -3.49 -16.96
N VAL A 71 -13.22 -4.25 -16.07
CA VAL A 71 -12.84 -4.28 -14.64
C VAL A 71 -11.42 -4.79 -14.47
N THR A 72 -11.06 -5.92 -15.10
CA THR A 72 -9.71 -6.48 -14.99
C THR A 72 -8.65 -5.56 -15.58
N HIS A 73 -8.93 -4.92 -16.72
CA HIS A 73 -8.02 -3.93 -17.32
C HIS A 73 -7.75 -2.75 -16.37
N ALA A 74 -8.79 -2.25 -15.70
CA ALA A 74 -8.64 -1.17 -14.72
C ALA A 74 -7.95 -1.64 -13.43
N HIS A 75 -8.24 -2.86 -12.97
CA HIS A 75 -7.73 -3.40 -11.73
C HIS A 75 -6.26 -3.81 -11.80
N LEU A 76 -5.81 -4.47 -12.86
CA LEU A 76 -4.47 -5.04 -12.91
C LEU A 76 -3.34 -4.01 -12.68
N PRO A 77 -3.33 -2.84 -13.36
CA PRO A 77 -2.32 -1.81 -13.10
C PRO A 77 -2.42 -1.23 -11.69
N MET A 78 -3.65 -1.01 -11.21
CA MET A 78 -3.88 -0.43 -9.87
C MET A 78 -3.41 -1.38 -8.76
N ILE A 79 -3.76 -2.66 -8.86
CA ILE A 79 -3.30 -3.71 -7.94
C ILE A 79 -1.78 -3.81 -7.98
N ALA A 80 -1.17 -3.84 -9.17
CA ALA A 80 0.28 -3.89 -9.31
C ALA A 80 0.96 -2.72 -8.60
N MET A 81 0.46 -1.49 -8.80
CA MET A 81 1.02 -0.28 -8.17
C MET A 81 0.83 -0.27 -6.65
N VAL A 82 -0.36 -0.60 -6.15
CA VAL A 82 -0.63 -0.61 -4.70
C VAL A 82 0.21 -1.68 -3.99
N VAL A 83 0.23 -2.90 -4.52
CA VAL A 83 1.00 -4.01 -3.93
C VAL A 83 2.49 -3.69 -4.00
N LEU A 84 2.99 -3.21 -5.15
CA LEU A 84 4.39 -2.82 -5.30
C LEU A 84 4.77 -1.74 -4.26
N LEU A 85 3.96 -0.69 -4.13
CA LEU A 85 4.24 0.41 -3.20
C LEU A 85 4.33 -0.09 -1.74
N LEU A 86 3.32 -0.83 -1.27
CA LEU A 86 3.30 -1.33 0.11
C LEU A 86 4.44 -2.31 0.37
N THR A 87 4.65 -3.26 -0.54
CA THR A 87 5.71 -4.27 -0.40
C THR A 87 7.11 -3.67 -0.53
N HIS A 88 7.30 -2.67 -1.38
CA HIS A 88 8.56 -1.96 -1.51
C HIS A 88 8.90 -1.19 -0.24
N LEU A 89 7.93 -0.50 0.36
CA LEU A 89 8.13 0.17 1.66
C LEU A 89 8.48 -0.82 2.77
N LEU A 90 7.92 -2.04 2.75
CA LEU A 90 8.22 -3.10 3.71
C LEU A 90 9.70 -3.53 3.68
N ILE A 91 10.39 -3.41 2.55
CA ILE A 91 11.82 -3.77 2.43
C ILE A 91 12.68 -2.96 3.41
N PHE A 92 12.30 -1.70 3.64
CA PHE A 92 13.02 -0.80 4.54
C PHE A 92 12.62 -0.94 6.01
N ALA A 93 11.53 -1.65 6.30
CA ALA A 93 11.09 -1.88 7.67
C ALA A 93 12.00 -2.93 8.37
N PRO A 94 12.15 -2.88 9.70
CA PRO A 94 13.06 -3.71 10.48
C PRO A 94 12.52 -5.13 10.71
N TYR A 95 11.98 -5.76 9.67
CA TYR A 95 11.50 -7.15 9.69
C TYR A 95 12.58 -8.13 9.22
N SER A 96 12.45 -9.39 9.64
CA SER A 96 13.30 -10.47 9.17
C SER A 96 13.14 -10.68 7.66
N PHE A 97 14.19 -11.16 7.00
CA PHE A 97 14.17 -11.44 5.56
C PHE A 97 13.04 -12.42 5.18
N LYS A 98 12.86 -13.48 5.99
CA LYS A 98 11.78 -14.47 5.78
C LYS A 98 10.40 -13.83 5.82
N ALA A 99 10.12 -12.98 6.82
CA ALA A 99 8.84 -12.29 6.92
C ALA A 99 8.60 -11.39 5.69
N LYS A 100 9.62 -10.64 5.26
CA LYS A 100 9.53 -9.80 4.05
C LYS A 100 9.15 -10.64 2.83
N VAL A 101 9.88 -11.72 2.56
CA VAL A 101 9.58 -12.61 1.42
C VAL A 101 8.17 -13.16 1.50
N THR A 102 7.75 -13.66 2.66
CA THR A 102 6.40 -14.21 2.85
C THR A 102 5.32 -13.18 2.51
N PHE A 103 5.40 -11.97 3.07
CA PHE A 103 4.37 -10.94 2.82
C PHE A 103 4.37 -10.43 1.38
N ILE A 104 5.55 -10.28 0.77
CA ILE A 104 5.68 -9.88 -0.63
C ILE A 104 5.02 -10.94 -1.52
N SER A 105 5.43 -12.20 -1.39
CA SER A 105 4.90 -13.29 -2.19
C SER A 105 3.39 -13.49 -1.96
N SER A 106 2.93 -13.46 -0.71
CA SER A 106 1.50 -13.62 -0.41
C SER A 106 0.65 -12.51 -1.01
N ALA A 107 1.12 -11.25 -0.98
CA ALA A 107 0.37 -10.13 -1.53
C ALA A 107 0.13 -10.29 -3.04
N PHE A 108 1.16 -10.66 -3.81
CA PHE A 108 1.04 -10.88 -5.24
C PHE A 108 0.20 -12.12 -5.59
N ILE A 109 0.41 -13.23 -4.87
CA ILE A 109 -0.35 -14.47 -5.14
C ILE A 109 -1.84 -14.27 -4.83
N LEU A 110 -2.17 -13.69 -3.68
CA LEU A 110 -3.57 -13.46 -3.29
C LEU A 110 -4.25 -12.42 -4.18
N ALA A 111 -3.51 -11.40 -4.63
CA ALA A 111 -4.01 -10.45 -5.62
C ALA A 111 -4.44 -11.14 -6.92
N LEU A 112 -3.57 -11.99 -7.48
CA LEU A 112 -3.85 -12.74 -8.71
C LEU A 112 -5.01 -13.73 -8.51
N LEU A 113 -5.05 -14.45 -7.39
CA LEU A 113 -6.14 -15.38 -7.07
C LEU A 113 -7.47 -14.65 -6.90
N ASN A 114 -7.47 -13.45 -6.31
CA ASN A 114 -8.69 -12.67 -6.11
C ASN A 114 -9.24 -12.11 -7.42
N GLU A 115 -8.39 -11.64 -8.34
CA GLU A 115 -8.82 -11.11 -9.63
C GLU A 115 -9.24 -12.24 -10.59
N SER A 116 -8.49 -13.34 -10.63
CA SER A 116 -8.82 -14.51 -11.46
C SER A 116 -10.09 -15.23 -11.01
N ALA A 117 -10.44 -15.20 -9.73
CA ALA A 117 -11.60 -15.93 -9.22
C ALA A 117 -12.92 -15.51 -9.89
N GLY A 118 -13.10 -14.23 -10.25
CA GLY A 118 -14.30 -13.80 -10.98
C GLY A 118 -14.43 -14.48 -12.35
N TRP A 119 -13.31 -14.58 -13.08
CA TRP A 119 -13.25 -15.26 -14.38
C TRP A 119 -13.52 -16.75 -14.24
N LEU A 120 -12.94 -17.40 -13.22
CA LEU A 120 -13.14 -18.81 -12.96
C LEU A 120 -14.59 -19.15 -12.60
N VAL A 121 -15.24 -18.34 -11.76
CA VAL A 121 -16.67 -18.51 -11.41
C VAL A 121 -17.53 -18.39 -12.66
N ARG A 122 -17.26 -17.40 -13.52
CA ARG A 122 -18.11 -17.10 -14.67
C ARG A 122 -17.96 -18.08 -15.84
N PHE A 123 -16.73 -18.53 -16.11
CA PHE A 123 -16.39 -19.24 -17.35
C PHE A 123 -15.88 -20.67 -17.15
N VAL A 124 -15.50 -21.07 -15.94
CA VAL A 124 -14.94 -22.41 -15.68
C VAL A 124 -15.87 -23.24 -14.83
N ASN A 125 -16.12 -22.85 -13.58
CA ASN A 125 -17.00 -23.58 -12.68
C ASN A 125 -17.50 -22.69 -11.52
N PRO A 126 -18.80 -22.75 -11.17
CA PRO A 126 -19.36 -21.99 -10.03
C PRO A 126 -18.69 -22.29 -8.68
N ALA A 127 -18.11 -23.49 -8.50
CA ALA A 127 -17.41 -23.88 -7.26
C ALA A 127 -16.21 -22.98 -6.90
N PHE A 128 -15.63 -22.28 -7.89
CA PHE A 128 -14.58 -21.29 -7.64
C PHE A 128 -15.06 -20.06 -6.86
N ALA A 129 -16.35 -19.97 -6.53
CA ALA A 129 -16.87 -18.93 -5.64
C ALA A 129 -16.22 -19.01 -4.25
N ILE A 130 -15.87 -20.21 -3.77
CA ILE A 130 -15.12 -20.39 -2.53
C ILE A 130 -13.72 -19.74 -2.66
N GLN A 131 -13.05 -19.94 -3.79
CA GLN A 131 -11.76 -19.27 -4.06
C GLN A 131 -11.92 -17.76 -4.01
N LYS A 132 -12.99 -17.19 -4.55
CA LYS A 132 -13.22 -15.73 -4.52
C LYS A 132 -13.28 -15.21 -3.09
N VAL A 133 -14.06 -15.87 -2.22
CA VAL A 133 -14.21 -15.48 -0.81
C VAL A 133 -12.87 -15.60 -0.08
N VAL A 134 -12.21 -16.76 -0.17
CA VAL A 134 -10.94 -17.01 0.51
C VAL A 134 -9.84 -16.05 0.02
N ALA A 135 -9.73 -15.85 -1.29
CA ALA A 135 -8.73 -14.95 -1.87
C ALA A 135 -9.01 -13.49 -1.50
N PHE A 136 -10.28 -13.07 -1.48
CA PHE A 136 -10.66 -11.73 -1.03
C PHE A 136 -10.22 -11.50 0.42
N PHE A 137 -10.67 -12.33 1.37
CA PHE A 137 -10.30 -12.16 2.78
C PHE A 137 -8.80 -12.26 3.01
N GLY A 138 -8.12 -13.24 2.39
CA GLY A 138 -6.67 -13.35 2.46
C GLY A 138 -5.97 -12.09 1.95
N PHE A 139 -6.38 -11.57 0.80
CA PHE A 139 -5.80 -10.36 0.23
C PHE A 139 -6.07 -9.13 1.11
N GLN A 140 -7.29 -8.96 1.62
CA GLN A 140 -7.63 -7.86 2.53
C GLN A 140 -6.82 -7.93 3.82
N SER A 141 -6.63 -9.13 4.39
CA SER A 141 -5.81 -9.31 5.60
C SER A 141 -4.36 -8.94 5.36
N VAL A 142 -3.76 -9.37 4.23
CA VAL A 142 -2.38 -9.01 3.90
C VAL A 142 -2.24 -7.50 3.66
N LEU A 143 -3.16 -6.89 2.90
CA LEU A 143 -3.14 -5.44 2.67
C LEU A 143 -3.30 -4.64 3.97
N GLY A 144 -4.29 -5.00 4.79
CA GLY A 144 -4.54 -4.36 6.08
C GLY A 144 -3.33 -4.49 7.01
N PHE A 145 -2.71 -5.68 7.06
CA PHE A 145 -1.49 -5.90 7.84
C PHE A 145 -0.32 -5.04 7.34
N LEU A 146 -0.10 -4.96 6.03
CA LEU A 146 0.97 -4.13 5.44
C LEU A 146 0.76 -2.64 5.74
N ILE A 147 -0.46 -2.13 5.53
CA ILE A 147 -0.81 -0.74 5.82
C ILE A 147 -0.60 -0.44 7.31
N PHE A 148 -1.17 -1.26 8.20
CA PHE A 148 -1.04 -1.09 9.64
C PHE A 148 0.44 -1.07 10.05
N THR A 149 1.18 -2.10 9.65
CA THR A 149 2.61 -2.24 9.91
C THR A 149 3.40 -1.00 9.45
N LEU A 150 3.15 -0.49 8.25
CA LEU A 150 3.88 0.66 7.73
C LEU A 150 3.50 1.97 8.44
N VAL A 151 2.22 2.15 8.78
CA VAL A 151 1.78 3.29 9.60
C VAL A 151 2.45 3.25 10.97
N THR A 152 2.41 2.10 11.65
CA THR A 152 3.07 1.91 12.96
C THR A 152 4.57 2.17 12.87
N PHE A 153 5.23 1.65 11.84
CA PHE A 153 6.66 1.86 11.58
C PHE A 153 7.00 3.34 11.37
N LEU A 154 6.18 4.08 10.62
CA LEU A 154 6.45 5.48 10.29
C LEU A 154 6.16 6.42 11.47
N VAL A 155 5.15 6.11 12.28
CA VAL A 155 4.76 6.90 13.47
C VAL A 155 5.72 6.64 14.64
N TRP A 156 6.01 5.38 14.96
CA TRP A 156 6.88 5.00 16.09
C TRP A 156 8.36 4.86 15.75
N GLY A 157 8.74 4.98 14.49
CA GLY A 157 10.12 5.13 14.08
C GLY A 157 10.74 6.34 14.78
N LYS A 158 11.56 6.09 15.82
CA LYS A 158 12.19 7.14 16.63
C LYS A 158 12.96 8.07 15.70
N THR A 159 12.45 9.29 15.54
CA THR A 159 13.24 10.38 15.01
C THR A 159 14.39 10.61 15.99
N LYS A 160 15.57 10.03 15.73
CA LYS A 160 16.82 10.59 16.26
C LYS A 160 17.07 11.91 15.52
N ALA A 161 16.19 12.90 15.73
CA ALA A 161 16.46 14.28 15.37
C ALA A 161 17.44 14.81 16.43
N ASN A 162 18.62 15.21 15.95
CA ASN A 162 19.71 15.81 16.70
C ASN A 162 19.25 16.65 17.90
N GLY A 163 19.73 16.26 19.09
CA GLY A 163 19.99 17.23 20.13
C GLY A 163 21.11 18.18 19.68
N ASN A 164 20.89 19.47 19.89
CA ASN A 164 21.89 20.54 20.01
C ASN A 164 22.92 20.71 18.88
N GLY A 165 22.76 21.75 18.06
CA GLY A 165 23.91 22.22 17.26
C GLY A 165 23.72 23.31 16.19
N ALA A 166 22.53 23.90 15.99
CA ALA A 166 22.32 24.77 14.82
C ALA A 166 21.77 26.19 15.06
N ILE A 167 21.63 26.68 16.30
CA ILE A 167 21.08 28.04 16.55
C ILE A 167 22.02 29.00 17.31
N ILE A 168 23.17 28.56 17.81
CA ILE A 168 24.15 29.47 18.45
C ILE A 168 25.51 29.39 17.75
N LYS A 169 25.59 29.95 16.54
CA LYS A 169 26.87 30.36 15.91
C LYS A 169 26.69 31.49 14.88
N ILE A 170 25.67 32.35 15.06
CA ILE A 170 25.54 33.59 14.26
C ILE A 170 26.13 34.81 15.00
N VAL A 171 26.54 34.69 16.27
CA VAL A 171 27.14 35.79 17.04
C VAL A 171 28.53 35.40 17.52
N SER A 172 29.54 35.59 16.66
CA SER A 172 30.93 35.93 17.01
C SER A 172 31.85 35.73 15.79
N GLN A 173 31.67 36.54 14.73
CA GLN A 173 32.83 36.91 13.93
C GLN A 173 33.27 38.30 14.42
N PRO A 174 34.46 38.44 15.03
CA PRO A 174 35.05 39.75 15.20
C PRO A 174 35.48 40.24 13.81
N THR A 175 34.96 41.40 13.41
CA THR A 175 35.46 42.16 12.27
C THR A 175 36.83 42.70 12.62
N GLU A 176 37.89 41.97 12.28
CA GLU A 176 39.25 42.51 12.31
C GLU A 176 39.52 43.23 10.98
N ASN A 177 39.57 44.54 11.11
CA ASN A 177 39.93 45.52 10.11
C ASN A 177 41.46 45.69 10.11
N PRO A 178 42.15 45.62 8.97
CA PRO A 178 43.40 46.34 8.83
C PRO A 178 43.22 47.42 7.75
N GLY A 179 42.94 48.63 8.21
CA GLY A 179 43.24 49.83 7.47
C GLY A 179 44.73 50.16 7.65
N VAL A 180 45.37 50.50 6.52
CA VAL A 180 46.42 51.52 6.39
C VAL A 180 47.74 51.25 7.12
N GLU A 181 48.79 50.93 6.34
CA GLU A 181 50.05 51.66 6.49
C GLU A 181 50.83 51.71 5.16
N ALA A 182 51.47 52.86 4.97
CA ALA A 182 51.99 53.40 3.73
C ALA A 182 53.44 52.95 3.43
N GLN A 183 53.87 53.31 2.22
CA GLN A 183 55.22 53.23 1.64
C GLN A 183 56.33 53.79 2.57
N PRO A 184 57.61 53.53 2.26
CA PRO A 184 58.30 54.32 1.23
C PRO A 184 58.81 53.53 0.02
#